data_AF-A0A973J4Q9-F1
#
_entry.id   AF-A0A973J4Q9-F1
#
_cell.length_a   1.000
_cell.length_b   1.000
_cell.length_c   1.000
_cell.angle_alpha   90.00
_cell.angle_beta   90.00
_cell.angle_gamma   90.00
#
_symmetry.space_group_name_H-M   'P 1'
#
loop_
_entity.id
_entity.type
_entity.pdbx_description
1 polymer ?
#
loop_
_entity_poly.entity_id
_entity_poly.type
_entity_poly.pdbx_seq_one_letter_code
_entity_poly.pdbx_strand_id
1 'polypeptide(L)'
;QGDLVITVATGGKSPALAKKLRKELEERYGPEYETLLRIMGELRAKIIDRGEGSDENRKVFETLVDSDILALIREGKWKKVEKIVKDVTGVAIDLRPIEDSGFRLQEEKGITTAGSGPAGKSRPQAGKNRVKGKGSRGK
;
A
#
# COMPACT_ATOMS: atom_id res chain seq x y z
N GLN A 1 -0.20 -1.06 -8.98
CA GLN A 1 0.46 0.24 -8.74
C GLN A 1 1.11 0.59 -10.08
N GLY A 2 0.43 1.34 -10.94
CA GLY A 2 0.79 1.49 -12.36
C GLY A 2 1.13 0.16 -13.03
N ASP A 3 2.36 0.05 -13.54
CA ASP A 3 2.90 -1.13 -14.25
C ASP A 3 3.19 -2.34 -13.34
N LEU A 4 3.17 -2.20 -12.01
CA LEU A 4 3.32 -3.33 -11.09
C LEU A 4 2.02 -4.12 -10.98
N VAL A 5 2.08 -5.39 -11.39
CA VAL A 5 0.99 -6.37 -11.27
C VAL A 5 1.43 -7.53 -10.37
N ILE A 6 0.69 -7.75 -9.28
CA ILE A 6 0.85 -8.91 -8.40
C ILE A 6 -0.46 -9.69 -8.38
N THR A 7 -0.40 -10.99 -8.71
CA THR A 7 -1.57 -11.87 -8.76
C THR A 7 -1.53 -12.90 -7.64
N VAL A 8 -2.67 -13.11 -6.98
CA VAL A 8 -2.87 -14.18 -6.00
C VAL A 8 -3.91 -15.16 -6.54
N ALA A 9 -3.53 -16.44 -6.64
CA ALA A 9 -4.43 -17.50 -7.04
C ALA A 9 -4.34 -18.69 -6.08
N THR A 10 -5.49 -19.26 -5.69
CA THR A 10 -5.58 -20.46 -4.85
C THR A 10 -6.14 -21.67 -5.62
N GLY A 11 -6.23 -21.58 -6.95
CA GLY A 11 -6.81 -22.63 -7.80
C GLY A 11 -8.26 -22.97 -7.44
N GLY A 12 -9.01 -22.01 -6.92
CA GLY A 12 -10.39 -22.20 -6.44
C GLY A 12 -10.53 -22.85 -5.07
N LYS A 13 -9.44 -23.34 -4.47
CA LYS A 13 -9.48 -24.10 -3.21
C LYS A 13 -9.83 -23.23 -1.99
N SER A 14 -9.51 -21.94 -2.03
CA SER A 14 -9.85 -21.01 -0.95
C SER A 14 -9.93 -19.56 -1.44
N PRO A 15 -11.13 -19.08 -1.80
CA PRO A 15 -11.36 -17.68 -2.13
C PRO A 15 -11.09 -16.73 -0.94
N ALA A 16 -11.36 -17.20 0.28
CA ALA A 16 -11.10 -16.45 1.50
C ALA A 16 -9.60 -16.17 1.70
N LEU A 17 -8.74 -17.18 1.46
CA LEU A 17 -7.29 -17.01 1.54
C LEU A 17 -6.78 -16.06 0.45
N ALA A 18 -7.29 -16.20 -0.79
CA ALA A 18 -6.92 -15.30 -1.88
C ALA A 18 -7.23 -13.83 -1.52
N LYS A 19 -8.42 -13.57 -0.94
CA LYS A 19 -8.82 -12.23 -0.48
C LYS A 19 -7.92 -11.71 0.64
N LYS A 20 -7.53 -12.57 1.59
CA LYS A 20 -6.62 -12.20 2.70
C LYS A 20 -5.25 -11.78 2.16
N LEU A 21 -4.62 -12.64 1.35
CA LEU A 21 -3.31 -12.36 0.76
C LEU A 21 -3.31 -11.11 -0.11
N ARG A 22 -4.36 -10.91 -0.93
CA ARG A 22 -4.48 -9.70 -1.75
C ARG A 22 -4.42 -8.42 -0.89
N LYS A 23 -5.18 -8.38 0.22
CA LYS A 23 -5.15 -7.23 1.15
C LYS A 23 -3.78 -7.02 1.77
N GLU A 24 -3.12 -8.08 2.22
CA GLU A 24 -1.78 -7.98 2.80
C GLU A 24 -0.73 -7.51 1.78
N LEU A 25 -0.94 -7.78 0.48
CA LEU A 25 -0.07 -7.28 -0.58
C LEU A 25 -0.38 -5.82 -0.93
N GLU A 26 -1.65 -5.43 -0.94
CA GLU A 26 -2.08 -4.03 -1.12
C GLU A 26 -1.47 -3.11 -0.04
N GLU A 27 -1.35 -3.61 1.20
CA GLU A 27 -0.72 -2.88 2.32
C GLU A 27 0.81 -2.82 2.21
N ARG A 28 1.45 -3.85 1.65
CA ARG A 28 2.92 -3.95 1.55
C ARG A 28 3.51 -3.29 0.31
N TYR A 29 2.80 -3.31 -0.81
CA TYR A 29 3.25 -2.82 -2.10
C TYR A 29 2.50 -1.53 -2.46
N GLY A 30 2.94 -0.42 -1.86
CA GLY A 30 2.31 0.88 -2.00
C GLY A 30 2.65 1.62 -3.31
N PRO A 31 2.15 2.86 -3.47
CA PRO A 31 2.37 3.67 -4.67
C PRO A 31 3.85 3.93 -5.00
N GLU A 32 4.74 3.87 -4.01
CA GLU A 32 6.19 4.03 -4.21
C GLU A 32 6.79 3.05 -5.22
N TYR A 33 6.18 1.87 -5.40
CA TYR A 33 6.63 0.88 -6.38
C TYR A 33 6.34 1.30 -7.82
N GLU A 34 5.25 2.02 -8.06
CA GLU A 34 4.96 2.60 -9.38
C GLU A 34 6.03 3.64 -9.74
N THR A 35 6.33 4.53 -8.81
CA THR A 35 7.40 5.53 -8.96
C THR A 35 8.75 4.88 -9.19
N LEU A 36 9.10 3.86 -8.40
CA LEU A 36 10.35 3.13 -8.60
C LEU A 36 10.41 2.51 -10.00
N LEU A 37 9.35 1.87 -10.47
CA LEU A 37 9.33 1.28 -11.82
C LEU A 37 9.55 2.32 -12.92
N ARG A 38 8.97 3.52 -12.79
CA ARG A 38 9.20 4.62 -13.74
C ARG A 38 10.66 5.06 -13.75
N ILE A 39 11.27 5.21 -12.57
CA ILE A 39 12.70 5.51 -12.43
C ILE A 39 13.55 4.43 -13.09
N MET A 40 13.23 3.15 -12.85
CA MET A 40 13.95 2.02 -13.43
C MET A 40 13.83 1.95 -14.95
N GLY A 41 12.66 2.30 -15.50
CA GLY A 41 12.45 2.39 -16.96
C GLY A 41 13.34 3.46 -17.61
N GLU A 42 13.36 4.66 -17.03
CA GLU A 42 14.23 5.77 -17.48
C GLU A 42 15.71 5.40 -17.40
N LEU A 43 16.13 4.76 -16.30
CA LEU A 43 17.50 4.30 -16.13
C LEU A 43 17.87 3.21 -17.13
N ARG A 44 16.97 2.27 -17.39
CA ARG A 44 17.20 1.19 -18.34
C ARG A 44 17.46 1.71 -19.75
N ALA A 45 16.70 2.71 -20.21
CA ALA A 45 16.97 3.37 -21.49
C ALA A 45 18.40 3.94 -21.52
N LYS A 46 18.78 4.71 -20.48
CA LYS A 46 20.08 5.39 -20.43
C LYS A 46 21.29 4.46 -20.23
N ILE A 47 21.13 3.36 -19.50
CA ILE A 47 22.21 2.42 -19.18
C ILE A 47 22.44 1.44 -20.33
N ILE A 48 21.36 0.93 -20.96
CA ILE A 48 21.50 0.04 -22.13
C ILE A 48 22.18 0.78 -23.28
N ASP A 49 21.87 2.06 -23.48
CA ASP A 49 22.51 2.89 -24.51
C ASP A 49 24.03 3.05 -24.32
N ARG A 50 24.58 2.77 -23.12
CA ARG A 50 26.04 2.80 -22.86
C ARG A 50 26.78 1.56 -23.34
N GLY A 51 26.06 0.49 -23.69
CA GLY A 51 26.67 -0.75 -24.19
C GLY A 51 27.44 -1.56 -23.14
N GLU A 52 27.21 -1.31 -21.84
CA GLU A 52 27.75 -2.13 -20.76
C GLU A 52 27.15 -3.54 -20.82
N GLY A 53 27.97 -4.56 -20.51
CA GLY A 53 27.57 -5.97 -20.59
C GLY A 53 26.37 -6.29 -19.70
N SER A 54 25.55 -7.26 -20.13
CA SER A 54 24.31 -7.63 -19.43
C SER A 54 24.49 -7.96 -17.94
N ASP A 55 25.65 -8.49 -17.55
CA ASP A 55 25.94 -8.82 -16.15
C ASP A 55 26.24 -7.61 -15.28
N GLU A 56 26.88 -6.58 -15.81
CA GLU A 56 27.21 -5.39 -15.03
C GLU A 56 25.95 -4.54 -14.80
N ASN A 57 25.13 -4.38 -15.85
CA ASN A 57 23.82 -3.75 -15.75
C ASN A 57 22.95 -4.44 -14.70
N ARG A 58 22.96 -5.78 -14.66
CA ARG A 58 22.21 -6.54 -13.67
C ARG A 58 22.63 -6.21 -12.24
N LYS A 59 23.93 -6.20 -11.94
CA LYS A 59 24.44 -5.85 -10.60
C LYS A 59 24.06 -4.43 -10.19
N VAL A 60 24.13 -3.48 -11.12
CA VAL A 60 23.75 -2.08 -10.89
C VAL A 60 22.26 -1.99 -10.50
N PHE A 61 21.38 -2.66 -11.24
CA PHE A 61 19.94 -2.68 -10.92
C PHE A 61 19.62 -3.41 -9.62
N GLU A 62 20.26 -4.56 -9.36
CA GLU A 62 20.12 -5.29 -8.09
C GLU A 62 20.54 -4.40 -6.90
N THR A 63 21.71 -3.76 -6.99
CA THR A 63 22.21 -2.84 -5.95
C THR A 63 21.26 -1.67 -5.70
N LEU A 64 20.63 -1.14 -6.74
CA LEU A 64 19.69 -0.04 -6.60
C LEU A 64 18.40 -0.48 -5.90
N VAL A 65 17.87 -1.67 -6.23
CA VAL A 65 16.65 -2.20 -5.60
C VAL A 65 16.88 -2.59 -4.14
N ASP A 66 18.07 -3.09 -3.80
CA ASP A 66 18.44 -3.46 -2.42
C ASP A 66 18.81 -2.24 -1.54
N SER A 67 18.76 -1.04 -2.10
CA SER A 67 19.05 0.20 -1.39
C SER A 67 17.83 0.80 -0.68
N ASP A 68 18.04 1.88 0.08
CA ASP A 68 16.97 2.61 0.75
C ASP A 68 16.03 3.39 -0.20
N ILE A 69 16.17 3.24 -1.52
CA ILE A 69 15.45 4.03 -2.53
C ILE A 69 13.93 4.00 -2.35
N LEU A 70 13.34 2.84 -2.01
CA LEU A 70 11.90 2.71 -1.77
C LEU A 70 11.42 3.55 -0.58
N ALA A 71 12.19 3.54 0.52
CA ALA A 71 11.88 4.35 1.70
C ALA A 71 12.01 5.84 1.38
N LEU A 72 13.04 6.23 0.62
CA LEU A 72 13.25 7.62 0.21
C LEU A 72 12.14 8.14 -0.71
N ILE A 73 11.65 7.31 -1.64
CA ILE A 73 10.49 7.63 -2.48
C ILE A 73 9.24 7.80 -1.61
N ARG A 74 8.98 6.86 -0.71
CA ARG A 74 7.81 6.91 0.19
C ARG A 74 7.82 8.17 1.08
N GLU A 75 9.00 8.64 1.46
CA GLU A 75 9.17 9.86 2.27
C GLU A 75 9.26 11.15 1.44
N GLY A 76 9.19 11.08 0.10
CA GLY A 76 9.32 12.24 -0.78
C GLY A 76 10.71 12.89 -0.75
N LYS A 77 11.75 12.15 -0.35
CA LYS A 77 13.13 12.66 -0.21
C LYS A 77 13.87 12.64 -1.56
N TRP A 78 13.34 13.32 -2.56
CA TRP A 78 13.79 13.23 -3.97
C TRP A 78 15.26 13.55 -4.19
N LYS A 79 15.82 14.57 -3.51
CA LYS A 79 17.26 14.86 -3.58
C LYS A 79 18.14 13.67 -3.17
N LYS A 80 17.68 12.86 -2.22
CA LYS A 80 18.39 11.64 -1.80
C LYS A 80 18.19 10.51 -2.82
N VAL A 81 17.01 10.42 -3.43
CA VAL A 81 16.73 9.48 -4.54
C VAL A 81 17.66 9.78 -5.73
N GLU A 82 17.78 11.04 -6.14
CA GLU A 82 18.71 11.44 -7.21
C GLU A 82 20.16 11.09 -6.87
N LYS A 83 20.55 11.32 -5.60
CA LYS A 83 21.90 11.00 -5.12
C LYS A 83 22.17 9.50 -5.21
N ILE A 84 21.29 8.65 -4.68
CA ILE A 84 21.52 7.20 -4.67
C ILE A 84 21.51 6.61 -6.08
N VAL A 85 20.63 7.10 -6.95
CA VAL A 85 20.61 6.71 -8.35
C VAL A 85 21.94 7.06 -9.01
N LYS A 86 22.44 8.29 -8.82
CA LYS A 86 23.72 8.72 -9.38
C LYS A 86 24.90 7.93 -8.81
N ASP A 87 24.93 7.69 -7.51
CA ASP A 87 26.01 6.98 -6.81
C ASP A 87 26.09 5.51 -7.28
N VAL A 88 24.96 4.84 -7.51
CA VAL A 88 24.90 3.44 -7.91
C VAL A 88 25.08 3.25 -9.43
N THR A 89 24.44 4.09 -10.23
CA THR A 89 24.37 3.89 -11.69
C THR A 89 25.37 4.76 -12.47
N GLY A 90 25.94 5.79 -11.85
CA GLY A 90 26.71 6.82 -12.55
C GLY A 90 25.88 7.64 -13.55
N VAL A 91 24.54 7.55 -13.51
CA VAL A 91 23.62 8.30 -14.38
C VAL A 91 22.91 9.35 -13.55
N ALA A 92 22.92 10.60 -14.03
CA ALA A 92 22.01 11.62 -13.53
C ALA A 92 20.69 11.56 -14.29
N ILE A 93 19.58 11.49 -13.55
CA ILE A 93 18.23 11.57 -14.10
C ILE A 93 17.51 12.75 -13.45
N ASP A 94 16.68 13.44 -14.25
CA ASP A 94 15.80 14.50 -13.75
C ASP A 94 14.52 13.85 -13.24
N LEU A 95 14.29 13.90 -11.93
CA LEU A 95 13.13 13.26 -11.30
C LEU A 95 11.93 14.18 -11.18
N ARG A 96 12.04 15.48 -11.48
CA ARG A 96 10.94 16.44 -11.37
C ARG A 96 9.66 15.99 -12.09
N PRO A 97 9.72 15.47 -13.35
CA PRO A 97 8.51 15.00 -14.03
C PRO A 97 7.83 13.81 -13.33
N ILE A 98 8.61 13.00 -12.61
CA ILE A 98 8.12 11.81 -11.88
C ILE A 98 7.55 12.24 -10.52
N GLU A 99 8.21 13.17 -9.82
CA GLU A 99 7.72 13.80 -8.59
C GLU A 99 6.33 14.42 -8.80
N ASP A 100 6.19 15.26 -9.82
CA ASP A 100 4.96 16.02 -10.09
C ASP A 100 3.76 15.13 -10.46
N SER A 101 4.02 13.92 -10.97
CA SER A 101 2.99 12.99 -11.44
C SER A 101 2.71 11.84 -10.47
N GLY A 102 3.64 11.53 -9.55
CA GLY A 102 3.65 10.28 -8.77
C GLY A 102 3.23 10.38 -7.31
N PHE A 103 2.98 11.59 -6.78
CA PHE A 103 2.79 11.75 -5.34
C PHE A 103 1.65 12.71 -4.99
N ARG A 104 0.39 12.27 -5.17
CA ARG A 104 -0.64 12.73 -4.25
C ARG A 104 -0.38 12.04 -2.92
N LEU A 105 0.26 12.74 -2.00
CA LEU A 105 0.12 12.45 -0.57
C LEU A 105 -1.36 12.16 -0.34
N GLN A 106 -1.68 10.94 0.10
CA GLN A 106 -3.02 10.64 0.59
C GLN A 106 -3.18 11.49 1.85
N GLU A 107 -3.65 12.73 1.69
CA GLU A 107 -4.24 13.47 2.79
C GLU A 107 -5.42 12.65 3.31
N GLU A 108 -5.28 12.24 4.57
CA GLU A 108 -6.34 11.82 5.49
C GLU A 108 -7.36 10.78 4.98
N LYS A 109 -7.02 9.49 5.09
CA LYS A 109 -8.03 8.55 5.57
C LYS A 109 -8.09 8.65 7.08
N GLY A 110 -9.01 9.48 7.56
CA GLY A 110 -9.26 9.76 8.97
C GLY A 110 -9.19 8.51 9.84
N ILE A 111 -8.22 8.52 10.75
CA ILE A 111 -8.27 7.76 11.99
C ILE A 111 -9.41 8.39 12.80
N THR A 112 -10.62 7.85 12.70
CA THR A 112 -11.60 8.02 13.78
C THR A 112 -11.13 7.12 14.93
N THR A 113 -10.26 7.66 15.78
CA THR A 113 -10.10 7.17 17.14
C THR A 113 -11.42 7.41 17.86
N ALA A 114 -12.25 6.37 17.94
CA ALA A 114 -13.37 6.34 18.88
C ALA A 114 -12.77 6.39 20.29
N GLY A 115 -12.73 7.61 20.85
CA GLY A 115 -12.33 7.89 22.21
C GLY A 115 -13.29 7.24 23.20
N SER A 116 -12.69 6.55 24.16
CA SER A 116 -13.29 6.11 25.40
C SER A 116 -13.73 7.28 26.29
N GLY A 117 -15.01 7.26 26.71
CA GLY A 117 -15.53 7.83 27.97
C GLY A 117 -16.15 9.24 27.91
N PRO A 118 -17.11 9.61 28.81
CA PRO A 118 -17.34 9.02 30.12
C PRO A 118 -18.79 8.59 30.45
N ALA A 119 -18.88 7.91 31.59
CA ALA A 119 -20.09 7.49 32.31
C ALA A 119 -21.08 8.63 32.60
N GLY A 120 -22.39 8.32 32.63
CA GLY A 120 -23.38 9.27 33.14
C GLY A 120 -24.86 8.93 32.97
N LYS A 121 -25.38 8.14 33.92
CA LYS A 121 -26.71 8.27 34.57
C LYS A 121 -28.01 7.92 33.80
N SER A 122 -28.64 6.86 34.34
CA SER A 122 -30.05 6.81 34.76
C SER A 122 -31.15 6.65 33.71
N ARG A 123 -31.73 5.43 33.66
CA ARG A 123 -33.18 5.22 33.50
C ARG A 123 -33.62 4.01 34.33
N PRO A 124 -34.54 4.15 35.29
CA PRO A 124 -35.27 3.02 35.86
C PRO A 124 -36.52 2.76 35.01
N GLN A 125 -36.94 1.49 34.90
CA GLN A 125 -38.30 1.11 35.29
C GLN A 125 -38.44 -0.41 35.40
N ALA A 126 -38.97 -0.79 36.56
CA ALA A 126 -39.41 -2.11 36.95
C ALA A 126 -40.73 -2.48 36.27
N GLY A 127 -41.05 -3.78 36.23
CA GLY A 127 -42.42 -4.21 35.94
C GLY A 127 -42.57 -5.67 35.55
N LYS A 128 -42.40 -6.56 36.51
CA LYS A 128 -42.86 -7.96 36.42
C LYS A 128 -44.37 -7.98 36.15
N ASN A 129 -44.85 -8.82 35.23
CA ASN A 129 -45.76 -9.89 35.64
C ASN A 129 -46.10 -10.90 34.54
N ARG A 130 -46.13 -12.14 35.01
CA ARG A 130 -46.49 -13.41 34.37
C ARG A 130 -47.88 -13.77 34.90
N VAL A 131 -48.88 -13.99 34.04
CA VAL A 131 -50.04 -14.85 34.38
C VAL A 131 -50.55 -15.57 33.12
N LYS A 132 -50.59 -16.90 33.20
CA LYS A 132 -51.33 -17.81 32.31
C LYS A 132 -52.83 -17.72 32.64
N GLY A 133 -53.70 -17.72 31.64
CA GLY A 133 -55.15 -17.85 31.82
C GLY A 133 -55.81 -18.55 30.64
N LYS A 134 -56.55 -19.63 30.94
CA LYS A 134 -57.24 -20.55 30.02
C LYS A 134 -58.58 -19.99 29.52
N GLY A 135 -59.05 -20.58 28.41
CA GLY A 135 -60.47 -20.77 28.06
C GLY A 135 -61.01 -19.76 27.04
N SER A 136 -62.06 -20.01 26.26
CA SER A 136 -62.86 -21.19 25.89
C SER A 136 -63.96 -20.67 24.95
N ARG A 137 -64.24 -21.38 23.85
CA ARG A 137 -65.52 -21.51 23.10
C ARG A 137 -66.20 -20.30 22.41
N GLY A 138 -66.78 -20.65 21.25
CA GLY A 138 -68.00 -20.08 20.65
C GLY A 138 -67.72 -19.26 19.39
N LYS A 139 -68.31 -19.50 18.22
CA LYS A 139 -69.41 -20.36 17.75
C LYS A 139 -69.09 -20.78 16.32
#